data_AF-A0A6P6DUW4-F1
#
_entry.id   AF-A0A6P6DUW4-F1
#
_cell.length_a   1.000
_cell.length_b   1.000
_cell.length_c   1.000
_cell.angle_alpha   90.00
_cell.angle_beta   90.00
_cell.angle_gamma   90.00
#
_symmetry.space_group_name_H-M   'P 1'
#
loop_
_entity.id
_entity.type
_entity.pdbx_description
1 polymer ?
#
loop_
_entity_poly.entity_id
_entity_poly.type
_entity_poly.pdbx_seq_one_letter_code
_entity_poly.pdbx_strand_id
1 'polypeptide(L)'
;MGCPSVGLAGCLSRRAMTTPAGSGTGFGLVSWWGLSPALDLQAESPAVHADADAAQADSELELDVLLLGSVDGRHLLRTLARAGRWPRRRLNFYMLEQNLEAVARHMLLFSLVLEDPEKMGLQERSETFLEVWGNAQLRAPVAAFVRAQAVRLALLVPEPARLERELPWLRLCALKFRERDALEAVFRFWSGGEQGPEAFPVGRLWDARVRHYLGSRYDARRGVSDWDLRMKLHDRGARVIHTQEFRRWRDTGVAFELRDSSAYHAPNRTLASGRLLTHHGERVATRGYWGDIATGPFVAFGIEADDQSLLQTRNGQPVKTAGEITQHNVTEVLRELAAWGRPRAAQGDPEKELEGSPEQRLSGVHSGDPARAPFTLHFLPLGSAHALHHKGCYQGRFQLLYVACGMVHLLGPELAACVAPGGNLVVESARFLVDLRSEQLQAFSARIGELAGAAGFTPRAAAGPSETFARFTKPTSAGPRNLPQIPSLGAPSPVAPSARPDQAQGEPASHAKVGADPEPQSLSLSAHSLCCDTPVPIAAAPSLGSDHTHRDPSSYARVEASPEPQSLSLTSDGGSRDQEPPGRH
;
A
#
# COMPACT_ATOMS: atom_id res chain seq x y z
N MET A 1 -4.83 30.00 -1.42
CA MET A 1 -3.78 29.57 -0.47
C MET A 1 -3.50 28.11 -0.77
N GLY A 2 -2.25 27.72 -0.98
CA GLY A 2 -1.92 26.35 -1.42
C GLY A 2 -1.82 25.37 -0.26
N CYS A 3 -2.54 24.24 -0.33
CA CYS A 3 -2.24 23.08 0.49
C CYS A 3 -0.92 22.46 0.00
N PRO A 4 0.12 22.30 0.86
CA PRO A 4 1.21 21.42 0.52
C PRO A 4 0.69 19.97 0.49
N SER A 5 1.20 19.15 -0.41
CA SER A 5 0.97 17.70 -0.41
C SER A 5 1.66 17.07 0.80
N VAL A 6 0.93 17.01 1.92
CA VAL A 6 1.43 16.46 3.19
C VAL A 6 1.36 14.94 3.18
N GLY A 7 2.40 14.30 2.65
CA GLY A 7 2.75 12.94 3.07
C GLY A 7 3.17 12.90 4.55
N LEU A 8 3.52 11.71 5.06
CA LEU A 8 3.87 11.44 6.48
C LEU A 8 4.68 12.56 7.19
N ALA A 9 5.62 13.17 6.46
CA ALA A 9 6.53 14.24 6.87
C ALA A 9 5.88 15.60 7.27
N GLY A 10 4.56 15.76 7.21
CA GLY A 10 3.87 16.92 7.80
C GLY A 10 2.82 16.59 8.86
N CYS A 11 2.56 15.30 9.12
CA CYS A 11 1.89 14.89 10.37
C CYS A 11 2.87 14.88 11.56
N LEU A 12 4.17 14.82 11.26
CA LEU A 12 5.27 15.03 12.20
C LEU A 12 5.91 16.40 11.93
N SER A 13 6.03 17.23 12.98
CA SER A 13 6.52 18.61 12.87
C SER A 13 7.90 18.71 12.20
N ARG A 14 8.08 19.69 11.30
CA ARG A 14 9.34 19.98 10.58
C ARG A 14 10.42 20.61 11.47
N ARG A 15 10.84 19.90 12.53
CA ARG A 15 12.23 19.99 13.00
C ARG A 15 13.05 18.94 12.24
N ALA A 16 14.22 19.34 11.75
CA ALA A 16 15.17 18.41 11.14
C ALA A 16 15.65 17.41 12.20
N MET A 17 14.95 16.29 12.33
CA MET A 17 15.30 15.20 13.22
C MET A 17 16.17 14.21 12.44
N THR A 18 17.48 14.35 12.58
CA THR A 18 18.37 13.21 12.40
C THR A 18 17.90 12.11 13.36
N THR A 19 17.49 10.98 12.81
CA THR A 19 17.20 9.79 13.63
C THR A 19 18.54 9.25 14.15
N PRO A 20 18.54 8.40 15.19
CA PRO A 20 19.78 7.74 15.63
C PRO A 20 20.42 6.83 14.56
N ALA A 21 19.85 6.71 13.35
CA ALA A 21 20.36 5.92 12.23
C ALA A 21 20.70 6.77 10.98
N GLY A 22 19.93 7.83 10.66
CA GLY A 22 20.10 8.62 9.43
C GLY A 22 19.26 9.91 9.38
N SER A 23 18.95 10.37 8.18
CA SER A 23 18.18 11.60 7.90
C SER A 23 16.69 11.56 8.26
N GLY A 24 16.17 10.40 8.67
CA GLY A 24 14.72 10.19 8.84
C GLY A 24 13.93 10.00 7.53
N THR A 25 14.62 9.89 6.38
CA THR A 25 13.99 9.76 5.05
C THR A 25 14.15 8.37 4.41
N GLY A 26 14.41 7.35 5.23
CA GLY A 26 14.68 5.98 4.80
C GLY A 26 13.48 5.32 4.13
N PHE A 27 12.27 5.52 4.68
CA PHE A 27 11.02 5.05 4.09
C PHE A 27 10.72 5.67 2.70
N GLY A 28 11.32 6.82 2.38
CA GLY A 28 11.08 7.51 1.10
C GLY A 28 9.72 8.21 1.02
N LEU A 29 9.19 8.30 -0.20
CA LEU A 29 7.95 9.02 -0.54
C LEU A 29 6.92 8.13 -1.24
N VAL A 30 7.27 6.90 -1.62
CA VAL A 30 6.40 5.96 -2.34
C VAL A 30 6.41 4.62 -1.62
N SER A 31 5.25 4.12 -1.21
CA SER A 31 5.16 2.76 -0.64
C SER A 31 5.04 1.74 -1.76
N TRP A 32 5.88 0.70 -1.74
CA TRP A 32 5.86 -0.40 -2.73
C TRP A 32 5.40 -1.74 -2.15
N TRP A 33 5.42 -1.81 -0.83
CA TRP A 33 4.93 -2.85 0.07
C TRP A 33 4.31 -2.12 1.27
N GLY A 34 3.42 -2.78 2.00
CA GLY A 34 2.91 -2.28 3.28
C GLY A 34 3.78 -2.70 4.46
N LEU A 35 3.41 -2.20 5.64
CA LEU A 35 4.24 -2.26 6.85
C LEU A 35 3.55 -3.03 7.98
N SER A 36 2.67 -3.94 7.60
CA SER A 36 1.90 -4.80 8.50
C SER A 36 1.64 -6.15 7.84
N PRO A 37 1.43 -7.22 8.63
CA PRO A 37 0.90 -8.49 8.14
C PRO A 37 -0.42 -8.33 7.38
N ALA A 38 -0.75 -9.32 6.55
CA ALA A 38 -1.96 -9.30 5.74
C ALA A 38 -3.22 -9.68 6.53
N LEU A 39 -4.12 -8.70 6.70
CA LEU A 39 -5.50 -8.90 7.16
C LEU A 39 -6.34 -9.73 6.18
N ASP A 40 -7.28 -10.50 6.74
CA ASP A 40 -8.48 -10.99 6.04
C ASP A 40 -9.58 -9.94 6.20
N LEU A 41 -9.96 -9.28 5.11
CA LEU A 41 -10.90 -8.17 5.11
C LEU A 41 -12.33 -8.62 5.40
N GLN A 42 -12.67 -9.89 5.19
CA GLN A 42 -13.97 -10.44 5.60
C GLN A 42 -14.03 -10.60 7.13
N ALA A 43 -12.92 -10.95 7.77
CA ALA A 43 -12.81 -11.03 9.23
C ALA A 43 -12.92 -9.65 9.92
N GLU A 44 -12.39 -8.60 9.29
CA GLU A 44 -12.45 -7.23 9.81
C GLU A 44 -13.77 -6.51 9.51
N SER A 45 -14.59 -7.06 8.61
CA SER A 45 -15.91 -6.53 8.24
C SER A 45 -17.01 -6.88 9.26
N PRO A 46 -18.15 -6.16 9.27
CA PRO A 46 -19.31 -6.55 10.07
C PRO A 46 -19.82 -7.96 9.71
N ALA A 47 -20.38 -8.64 10.71
CA ALA A 47 -21.03 -9.93 10.53
C ALA A 47 -22.25 -9.82 9.59
N VAL A 48 -22.61 -10.92 8.92
CA VAL A 48 -23.85 -10.97 8.15
C VAL A 48 -25.03 -11.05 9.12
N HIS A 49 -25.91 -10.06 9.05
CA HIS A 49 -27.31 -10.14 9.47
C HIS A 49 -28.00 -11.37 8.83
N ALA A 50 -28.05 -12.51 9.51
CA ALA A 50 -28.82 -13.68 9.06
C ALA A 50 -30.34 -13.44 9.07
N ASP A 51 -30.80 -12.38 9.77
CA ASP A 51 -32.20 -12.05 10.02
C ASP A 51 -32.78 -11.00 9.04
N ALA A 52 -32.20 -10.89 7.83
CA ALA A 52 -32.90 -10.26 6.71
C ALA A 52 -33.76 -11.34 6.03
N ASP A 53 -35.08 -11.15 6.04
CA ASP A 53 -36.11 -12.14 5.70
C ASP A 53 -35.73 -13.18 4.63
N ALA A 54 -36.08 -14.45 4.90
CA ALA A 54 -35.80 -15.61 4.05
C ALA A 54 -36.49 -15.61 2.65
N ALA A 55 -36.98 -14.45 2.21
CA ALA A 55 -37.59 -14.19 0.91
C ALA A 55 -36.59 -13.69 -0.17
N GLN A 56 -35.32 -13.43 0.17
CA GLN A 56 -34.29 -12.92 -0.75
C GLN A 56 -33.04 -13.81 -0.87
N ALA A 57 -33.24 -15.12 -0.79
CA ALA A 57 -32.19 -16.15 -0.82
C ALA A 57 -31.31 -16.24 -2.10
N ASP A 58 -31.61 -15.45 -3.14
CA ASP A 58 -30.89 -15.42 -4.43
C ASP A 58 -30.12 -14.10 -4.66
N SER A 59 -30.14 -13.16 -3.70
CA SER A 59 -29.31 -11.96 -3.73
C SER A 59 -27.90 -12.32 -3.27
N GLU A 60 -26.93 -12.44 -4.19
CA GLU A 60 -25.51 -12.53 -3.83
C GLU A 60 -25.13 -11.38 -2.88
N LEU A 61 -24.89 -11.70 -1.61
CA LEU A 61 -24.52 -10.71 -0.60
C LEU A 61 -23.22 -10.02 -1.02
N GLU A 62 -23.25 -8.72 -1.29
CA GLU A 62 -22.03 -7.97 -1.64
C GLU A 62 -21.24 -7.58 -0.38
N LEU A 63 -19.92 -7.45 -0.53
CA LEU A 63 -19.04 -6.79 0.44
C LEU A 63 -18.22 -5.72 -0.28
N ASP A 64 -18.51 -4.46 0.01
CA ASP A 64 -17.83 -3.29 -0.53
C ASP A 64 -16.77 -2.80 0.49
N VAL A 65 -15.50 -2.95 0.13
CA VAL A 65 -14.35 -2.50 0.95
C VAL A 65 -13.65 -1.34 0.28
N LEU A 66 -13.44 -0.23 1.00
CA LEU A 66 -12.63 0.90 0.54
C LEU A 66 -11.22 0.82 1.16
N LEU A 67 -10.18 0.76 0.33
CA LEU A 67 -8.79 0.69 0.74
C LEU A 67 -8.01 1.94 0.29
N LEU A 68 -7.39 2.63 1.24
CA LEU A 68 -6.50 3.76 0.97
C LEU A 68 -5.04 3.35 1.15
N GLY A 69 -4.28 3.35 0.05
CA GLY A 69 -2.85 3.07 0.03
C GLY A 69 -2.47 1.64 0.41
N SER A 70 -3.25 0.63 -0.02
CA SER A 70 -2.92 -0.76 0.27
C SER A 70 -1.67 -1.24 -0.47
N VAL A 71 -1.29 -0.56 -1.57
CA VAL A 71 -0.02 -0.57 -2.33
C VAL A 71 0.46 -1.91 -2.96
N ASP A 72 0.24 -3.05 -2.31
CA ASP A 72 0.75 -4.37 -2.71
C ASP A 72 -0.31 -5.47 -2.82
N GLY A 73 -1.58 -5.14 -2.56
CA GLY A 73 -2.68 -6.09 -2.62
C GLY A 73 -2.65 -7.22 -1.58
N ARG A 74 -1.75 -7.23 -0.58
CA ARG A 74 -1.62 -8.36 0.37
C ARG A 74 -2.92 -8.69 1.10
N HIS A 75 -3.69 -7.67 1.47
CA HIS A 75 -5.00 -7.82 2.11
C HIS A 75 -6.02 -8.49 1.18
N LEU A 76 -6.03 -8.10 -0.10
CA LEU A 76 -6.90 -8.70 -1.10
C LEU A 76 -6.51 -10.18 -1.28
N LEU A 77 -5.24 -10.48 -1.54
CA LEU A 77 -4.75 -11.85 -1.72
C LEU A 77 -5.09 -12.76 -0.53
N ARG A 78 -4.88 -12.27 0.70
CA ARG A 78 -5.24 -12.98 1.93
C ARG A 78 -6.74 -13.21 2.09
N THR A 79 -7.56 -12.22 1.74
CA THR A 79 -9.03 -12.31 1.80
C THR A 79 -9.56 -13.32 0.78
N LEU A 80 -9.02 -13.28 -0.44
CA LEU A 80 -9.40 -14.17 -1.54
C LEU A 80 -8.99 -15.63 -1.26
N ALA A 81 -7.74 -15.86 -0.82
CA ALA A 81 -7.26 -17.18 -0.40
C ALA A 81 -8.04 -17.76 0.81
N ARG A 82 -8.75 -16.91 1.56
CA ARG A 82 -9.61 -17.32 2.68
C ARG A 82 -11.11 -17.26 2.35
N ALA A 83 -11.50 -16.96 1.11
CA ALA A 83 -12.90 -16.75 0.75
C ALA A 83 -13.79 -17.97 1.07
N GLY A 84 -13.26 -19.18 0.96
CA GLY A 84 -13.95 -20.43 1.31
C GLY A 84 -14.25 -20.62 2.81
N ARG A 85 -13.71 -19.77 3.70
CA ARG A 85 -13.97 -19.78 5.16
C ARG A 85 -15.21 -18.95 5.54
N TRP A 86 -15.78 -18.21 4.60
CA TRP A 86 -16.87 -17.24 4.82
C TRP A 86 -18.12 -17.65 4.03
N PRO A 87 -19.33 -17.17 4.41
CA PRO A 87 -20.51 -17.26 3.55
C PRO A 87 -20.20 -16.67 2.17
N ARG A 88 -20.76 -17.26 1.10
CA ARG A 88 -20.53 -16.78 -0.26
C ARG A 88 -20.99 -15.32 -0.38
N ARG A 89 -20.06 -14.46 -0.78
CA ARG A 89 -20.27 -13.04 -1.03
C ARG A 89 -19.53 -12.62 -2.30
N ARG A 90 -20.07 -11.62 -2.98
CA ARG A 90 -19.38 -10.95 -4.09
C ARG A 90 -18.52 -9.81 -3.53
N LEU A 91 -17.22 -9.86 -3.77
CA LEU A 91 -16.24 -8.99 -3.11
C LEU A 91 -15.84 -7.81 -4.00
N ASN A 92 -16.24 -6.58 -3.67
CA ASN A 92 -15.85 -5.40 -4.43
C ASN A 92 -14.82 -4.57 -3.64
N PHE A 93 -13.59 -4.48 -4.17
CA PHE A 93 -12.50 -3.74 -3.55
C PHE A 93 -12.30 -2.40 -4.28
N TYR A 94 -12.53 -1.30 -3.58
CA TYR A 94 -12.39 0.05 -4.07
C TYR A 94 -11.03 0.61 -3.63
N MET A 95 -10.17 0.89 -4.60
CA MET A 95 -8.75 1.18 -4.39
C MET A 95 -8.46 2.67 -4.61
N LEU A 96 -7.99 3.35 -3.56
CA LEU A 96 -7.43 4.70 -3.60
C LEU A 96 -5.91 4.64 -3.37
N GLU A 97 -5.15 4.70 -4.45
CA GLU A 97 -3.69 4.75 -4.41
C GLU A 97 -3.15 6.19 -4.52
N GLN A 98 -1.88 6.41 -4.15
CA GLN A 98 -1.25 7.74 -4.22
C GLN A 98 -0.71 8.08 -5.62
N ASN A 99 -0.38 7.08 -6.43
CA ASN A 99 0.29 7.22 -7.72
C ASN A 99 -0.12 6.10 -8.69
N LEU A 100 0.10 6.31 -9.99
CA LEU A 100 -0.31 5.34 -11.02
C LEU A 100 0.65 4.15 -11.11
N GLU A 101 1.90 4.28 -10.68
CA GLU A 101 2.84 3.17 -10.59
C GLU A 101 2.37 2.10 -9.59
N ALA A 102 1.74 2.48 -8.48
CA ALA A 102 1.09 1.56 -7.54
C ALA A 102 -0.16 0.89 -8.16
N VAL A 103 -0.97 1.61 -8.94
CA VAL A 103 -2.10 1.03 -9.70
C VAL A 103 -1.60 0.01 -10.72
N ALA A 104 -0.56 0.36 -11.48
CA ALA A 104 0.09 -0.52 -12.44
C ALA A 104 0.68 -1.77 -11.76
N ARG A 105 1.25 -1.63 -10.55
CA ARG A 105 1.80 -2.77 -9.78
C ARG A 105 0.69 -3.72 -9.36
N HIS A 106 -0.46 -3.23 -8.87
CA HIS A 106 -1.60 -4.10 -8.59
C HIS A 106 -2.05 -4.85 -9.85
N MET A 107 -2.19 -4.19 -11.00
CA MET A 107 -2.58 -4.85 -12.25
C MET A 107 -1.60 -5.95 -12.67
N LEU A 108 -0.29 -5.69 -12.58
CA LEU A 108 0.76 -6.66 -12.89
C LEU A 108 0.77 -7.84 -11.90
N LEU A 109 0.73 -7.56 -10.59
CA LEU A 109 0.72 -8.60 -9.55
C LEU A 109 -0.54 -9.46 -9.66
N PHE A 110 -1.72 -8.88 -9.87
CA PHE A 110 -2.95 -9.66 -10.05
C PHE A 110 -2.97 -10.44 -11.37
N SER A 111 -2.36 -9.93 -12.45
CA SER A 111 -2.17 -10.70 -13.68
C SER A 111 -1.25 -11.91 -13.49
N LEU A 112 -0.27 -11.82 -12.59
CA LEU A 112 0.63 -12.92 -12.23
C LEU A 112 -0.04 -13.95 -11.30
N VAL A 113 -0.69 -13.53 -10.22
CA VAL A 113 -1.29 -14.47 -9.26
C VAL A 113 -2.46 -15.25 -9.87
N LEU A 114 -3.20 -14.63 -10.78
CA LEU A 114 -4.35 -15.20 -11.50
C LEU A 114 -3.97 -15.81 -12.86
N GLU A 115 -2.68 -15.91 -13.19
CA GLU A 115 -2.24 -16.56 -14.43
C GLU A 115 -2.69 -18.03 -14.44
N ASP A 116 -2.83 -18.60 -15.63
CA ASP A 116 -3.22 -19.98 -15.80
C ASP A 116 -2.22 -20.95 -15.12
N PRO A 117 -2.66 -21.85 -14.21
CA PRO A 117 -1.80 -22.90 -13.64
C PRO A 117 -1.10 -23.78 -14.68
N GLU A 118 -1.65 -23.92 -15.88
CA GLU A 118 -1.02 -24.68 -16.98
C GLU A 118 0.12 -23.92 -17.66
N LYS A 119 0.12 -22.57 -17.59
CA LYS A 119 1.17 -21.72 -18.19
C LYS A 119 2.32 -21.41 -17.24
N MET A 120 2.05 -21.34 -15.93
CA MET A 120 3.05 -21.02 -14.92
C MET A 120 2.77 -21.79 -13.63
N GLY A 121 3.67 -22.72 -13.30
CA GLY A 121 3.56 -23.59 -12.13
C GLY A 121 3.60 -22.82 -10.81
N LEU A 122 3.02 -23.41 -9.77
CA LEU A 122 2.85 -22.76 -8.46
C LEU A 122 4.17 -22.23 -7.87
N GLN A 123 5.25 -23.00 -7.94
CA GLN A 123 6.56 -22.58 -7.43
C GLN A 123 7.11 -21.39 -8.24
N GLU A 124 7.15 -21.49 -9.57
CA GLU A 124 7.65 -20.43 -10.45
C GLU A 124 6.88 -19.12 -10.23
N ARG A 125 5.55 -19.21 -10.12
CA ARG A 125 4.66 -18.07 -9.81
C ARG A 125 4.97 -17.44 -8.47
N SER A 126 5.20 -18.26 -7.44
CA SER A 126 5.53 -17.80 -6.09
C SER A 126 6.88 -17.07 -6.07
N GLU A 127 7.91 -17.64 -6.70
CA GLU A 127 9.22 -17.00 -6.82
C GLU A 127 9.17 -15.70 -7.64
N THR A 128 8.46 -15.72 -8.77
CA THR A 128 8.25 -14.55 -9.64
C THR A 128 7.53 -13.43 -8.89
N PHE A 129 6.52 -13.76 -8.07
CA PHE A 129 5.80 -12.79 -7.24
C PHE A 129 6.76 -12.09 -6.27
N LEU A 130 7.57 -12.86 -5.52
CA LEU A 130 8.50 -12.30 -4.55
C LEU A 130 9.54 -11.36 -5.17
N GLU A 131 10.07 -11.72 -6.35
CA GLU A 131 11.01 -10.86 -7.07
C GLU A 131 10.37 -9.56 -7.56
N VAL A 132 9.22 -9.64 -8.23
CA VAL A 132 8.52 -8.45 -8.76
C VAL A 132 8.04 -7.53 -7.63
N TRP A 133 7.57 -8.12 -6.53
CA TRP A 133 7.07 -7.39 -5.37
C TRP A 133 8.19 -6.75 -4.55
N GLY A 134 9.19 -7.51 -4.12
CA GLY A 134 10.15 -7.11 -3.08
C GLY A 134 11.58 -6.79 -3.51
N ASN A 135 12.02 -7.15 -4.72
CA ASN A 135 13.41 -7.00 -5.14
C ASN A 135 13.64 -5.82 -6.10
N ALA A 136 14.70 -5.05 -5.87
CA ALA A 136 15.19 -4.01 -6.79
C ALA A 136 15.76 -4.59 -8.10
N GLN A 137 16.31 -5.81 -8.06
CA GLN A 137 16.86 -6.52 -9.22
C GLN A 137 16.17 -7.88 -9.40
N LEU A 138 16.04 -8.31 -10.65
CA LEU A 138 15.31 -9.50 -11.09
C LEU A 138 16.25 -10.47 -11.80
N ARG A 139 15.90 -11.76 -11.78
CA ARG A 139 16.43 -12.74 -12.73
C ARG A 139 15.96 -12.41 -14.16
N ALA A 140 16.75 -12.79 -15.16
CA ALA A 140 16.43 -12.55 -16.57
C ALA A 140 15.03 -13.07 -17.02
N PRO A 141 14.57 -14.28 -16.62
CA PRO A 141 13.22 -14.77 -16.93
C PRO A 141 12.11 -13.91 -16.31
N VAL A 142 12.24 -13.54 -15.03
CA VAL A 142 11.27 -12.68 -14.34
C VAL A 142 11.22 -11.29 -14.99
N ALA A 143 12.36 -10.73 -15.36
CA ALA A 143 12.41 -9.48 -16.12
C ALA A 143 11.76 -9.60 -17.51
N ALA A 144 11.83 -10.76 -18.17
CA ALA A 144 11.14 -11.02 -19.44
C ALA A 144 9.62 -11.12 -19.26
N PHE A 145 9.15 -11.82 -18.21
CA PHE A 145 7.74 -11.86 -17.82
C PHE A 145 7.17 -10.46 -17.58
N VAL A 146 7.86 -9.62 -16.78
CA VAL A 146 7.46 -8.22 -16.54
C VAL A 146 7.35 -7.43 -17.84
N ARG A 147 8.30 -7.59 -18.78
CA ARG A 147 8.21 -6.92 -20.08
C ARG A 147 7.01 -7.38 -20.90
N ALA A 148 6.77 -8.68 -20.99
CA ALA A 148 5.64 -9.24 -21.74
C ALA A 148 4.28 -8.79 -21.20
N GLN A 149 4.08 -8.87 -19.87
CA GLN A 149 2.86 -8.38 -19.24
C GLN A 149 2.70 -6.86 -19.38
N ALA A 150 3.79 -6.09 -19.29
CA ALA A 150 3.74 -4.64 -19.51
C ALA A 150 3.32 -4.28 -20.95
N VAL A 151 3.82 -4.98 -21.97
CA VAL A 151 3.36 -4.79 -23.36
C VAL A 151 1.85 -5.08 -23.48
N ARG A 152 1.38 -6.20 -22.90
CA ARG A 152 -0.04 -6.55 -22.91
C ARG A 152 -0.91 -5.51 -22.21
N LEU A 153 -0.55 -5.11 -20.99
CA LEU A 153 -1.32 -4.15 -20.19
C LEU A 153 -1.34 -2.75 -20.81
N ALA A 154 -0.25 -2.31 -21.46
CA ALA A 154 -0.23 -1.07 -22.23
C ALA A 154 -1.31 -1.05 -23.33
N LEU A 155 -1.47 -2.16 -24.07
CA LEU A 155 -2.48 -2.27 -25.13
C LEU A 155 -3.92 -2.33 -24.59
N LEU A 156 -4.13 -2.83 -23.37
CA LEU A 156 -5.48 -2.98 -22.78
C LEU A 156 -6.01 -1.70 -22.13
N VAL A 157 -5.18 -0.90 -21.48
CA VAL A 157 -5.63 0.29 -20.73
C VAL A 157 -6.42 1.31 -21.58
N PRO A 158 -6.07 1.59 -22.86
CA PRO A 158 -6.85 2.44 -23.75
C PRO A 158 -8.15 1.83 -24.28
N GLU A 159 -8.36 0.50 -24.13
CA GLU A 159 -9.50 -0.23 -24.68
C GLU A 159 -10.42 -0.80 -23.56
N PRO A 160 -11.29 0.00 -22.89
CA PRO A 160 -12.05 -0.44 -21.72
C PRO A 160 -12.88 -1.72 -21.93
N ALA A 161 -13.59 -1.85 -23.05
CA ALA A 161 -14.42 -3.02 -23.33
C ALA A 161 -13.57 -4.30 -23.52
N ARG A 162 -12.39 -4.18 -24.13
CA ARG A 162 -11.45 -5.30 -24.28
C ARG A 162 -10.80 -5.65 -22.95
N LEU A 163 -10.42 -4.64 -22.16
CA LEU A 163 -9.87 -4.82 -20.81
C LEU A 163 -10.88 -5.54 -19.90
N GLU A 164 -12.15 -5.15 -19.89
CA GLU A 164 -13.16 -5.82 -19.07
C GLU A 164 -13.44 -7.27 -19.53
N ARG A 165 -13.29 -7.57 -20.83
CA ARG A 165 -13.39 -8.94 -21.36
C ARG A 165 -12.17 -9.80 -20.99
N GLU A 166 -10.96 -9.24 -21.09
CA GLU A 166 -9.70 -9.97 -20.84
C GLU A 166 -9.30 -10.03 -19.35
N LEU A 167 -9.77 -9.09 -18.54
CA LEU A 167 -9.51 -8.96 -17.11
C LEU A 167 -10.83 -8.67 -16.37
N PRO A 168 -11.78 -9.65 -16.31
CA PRO A 168 -13.13 -9.43 -15.79
C PRO A 168 -13.18 -9.04 -14.30
N TRP A 169 -12.09 -9.26 -13.56
CA TRP A 169 -11.89 -8.83 -12.18
C TRP A 169 -11.48 -7.36 -12.03
N LEU A 170 -11.19 -6.62 -13.11
CA LEU A 170 -10.66 -5.24 -13.07
C LEU A 170 -11.67 -4.21 -13.58
N ARG A 171 -11.75 -3.04 -12.94
CA ARG A 171 -12.50 -1.87 -13.42
C ARG A 171 -11.67 -0.59 -13.28
N LEU A 172 -11.39 0.04 -14.42
CA LEU A 172 -10.70 1.33 -14.54
C LEU A 172 -11.64 2.49 -14.93
N CYS A 173 -12.94 2.23 -15.07
CA CYS A 173 -13.93 3.19 -15.59
C CYS A 173 -14.08 4.48 -14.76
N ALA A 174 -13.73 4.44 -13.47
CA ALA A 174 -13.74 5.62 -12.61
C ALA A 174 -12.53 6.55 -12.86
N LEU A 175 -11.42 6.06 -13.42
CA LEU A 175 -10.21 6.84 -13.73
C LEU A 175 -10.45 7.80 -14.91
N LYS A 176 -9.95 9.03 -14.78
CA LYS A 176 -9.96 10.04 -15.85
C LYS A 176 -9.18 9.52 -17.06
N PHE A 177 -9.54 9.95 -18.27
CA PHE A 177 -8.81 9.58 -19.51
C PHE A 177 -7.30 9.77 -19.36
N ARG A 178 -6.88 10.96 -18.91
CA ARG A 178 -5.47 11.28 -18.62
C ARG A 178 -4.78 10.33 -17.63
N GLU A 179 -5.51 9.81 -16.63
CA GLU A 179 -4.95 8.85 -15.68
C GLU A 179 -4.72 7.50 -16.36
N ARG A 180 -5.58 7.11 -17.31
CA ARG A 180 -5.38 5.93 -18.16
C ARG A 180 -4.23 6.13 -19.16
N ASP A 181 -4.11 7.30 -19.79
CA ASP A 181 -2.99 7.62 -20.70
C ASP A 181 -1.63 7.57 -19.96
N ALA A 182 -1.59 8.11 -18.74
CA ALA A 182 -0.38 8.07 -17.90
C ALA A 182 -0.09 6.66 -17.36
N LEU A 183 -1.12 5.86 -17.08
CA LEU A 183 -0.99 4.45 -16.70
C LEU A 183 -0.44 3.60 -17.85
N GLU A 184 -0.90 3.84 -19.09
CA GLU A 184 -0.31 3.26 -20.30
C GLU A 184 1.17 3.65 -20.45
N ALA A 185 1.52 4.91 -20.20
CA ALA A 185 2.91 5.38 -20.23
C ALA A 185 3.82 4.70 -19.16
N VAL A 186 3.28 4.32 -18.00
CA VAL A 186 4.00 3.49 -17.02
C VAL A 186 4.31 2.11 -17.59
N PHE A 187 3.32 1.44 -18.20
CA PHE A 187 3.52 0.14 -18.82
C PHE A 187 4.48 0.18 -20.02
N ARG A 188 4.40 1.19 -20.89
CA ARG A 188 5.37 1.41 -21.98
C ARG A 188 6.81 1.61 -21.48
N PHE A 189 7.01 2.12 -20.27
CA PHE A 189 8.33 2.21 -19.67
C PHE A 189 8.78 0.86 -19.07
N TRP A 190 7.88 0.08 -18.47
CA TRP A 190 8.21 -1.25 -17.91
C TRP A 190 8.58 -2.28 -18.97
N SER A 191 7.90 -2.26 -20.12
CA SER A 191 8.28 -3.07 -21.29
C SER A 191 9.71 -2.79 -21.75
N GLY A 192 10.24 -1.61 -21.46
CA GLY A 192 11.64 -1.27 -21.66
C GLY A 192 12.02 -1.19 -23.13
N GLY A 193 11.44 -0.21 -23.82
CA GLY A 193 11.80 0.17 -25.20
C GLY A 193 13.25 0.66 -25.34
N GLU A 194 13.51 1.48 -26.36
CA GLU A 194 14.83 1.76 -26.97
C GLU A 194 16.02 2.05 -26.02
N GLN A 195 15.79 2.45 -24.78
CA GLN A 195 16.82 2.82 -23.79
C GLN A 195 17.27 1.67 -22.85
N GLY A 196 16.80 0.44 -23.05
CA GLY A 196 17.36 -0.76 -22.41
C GLY A 196 17.39 -0.70 -20.86
N PRO A 197 18.35 -1.39 -20.20
CA PRO A 197 18.54 -1.30 -18.75
C PRO A 197 18.97 0.10 -18.26
N GLU A 198 19.60 0.89 -19.13
CA GLU A 198 20.13 2.22 -18.80
C GLU A 198 19.05 3.24 -18.45
N ALA A 199 17.82 3.04 -18.94
CA ALA A 199 16.63 3.81 -18.57
C ALA A 199 16.29 3.78 -17.06
N PHE A 200 16.82 2.79 -16.30
CA PHE A 200 16.61 2.69 -14.86
C PHE A 200 17.76 1.97 -14.15
N PRO A 201 18.88 2.66 -13.84
CA PRO A 201 20.05 2.08 -13.21
C PRO A 201 19.82 1.92 -11.69
N VAL A 202 18.90 1.02 -11.33
CA VAL A 202 18.34 0.87 -9.97
C VAL A 202 19.40 0.73 -8.88
N GLY A 203 20.50 0.00 -9.13
CA GLY A 203 21.60 -0.14 -8.16
C GLY A 203 22.29 1.19 -7.84
N ARG A 204 22.51 2.06 -8.84
CA ARG A 204 23.07 3.41 -8.62
C ARG A 204 22.06 4.32 -7.89
N LEU A 205 20.78 4.20 -8.21
CA LEU A 205 19.70 4.97 -7.59
C LEU A 205 19.49 4.55 -6.11
N TRP A 206 19.61 3.26 -5.82
CA TRP A 206 19.59 2.71 -4.46
C TRP A 206 20.78 3.22 -3.66
N ASP A 207 22.01 3.04 -4.17
CA ASP A 207 23.24 3.49 -3.51
C ASP A 207 23.23 5.00 -3.21
N ALA A 208 22.86 5.83 -4.20
CA ALA A 208 22.74 7.27 -4.03
C ALA A 208 21.77 7.65 -2.90
N ARG A 209 20.68 6.89 -2.72
CA ARG A 209 19.73 7.10 -1.62
C ARG A 209 20.21 6.56 -0.28
N VAL A 210 20.92 5.44 -0.24
CA VAL A 210 21.54 4.93 0.99
C VAL A 210 22.61 5.91 1.47
N ARG A 211 23.42 6.47 0.58
CA ARG A 211 24.36 7.57 0.87
C ARG A 211 23.67 8.80 1.41
N HIS A 212 22.60 9.27 0.76
CA HIS A 212 21.85 10.45 1.22
C HIS A 212 21.18 10.22 2.59
N TYR A 213 20.62 9.03 2.83
CA TYR A 213 19.95 8.67 4.09
C TYR A 213 20.94 8.55 5.25
N LEU A 214 22.11 7.93 5.04
CA LEU A 214 23.10 7.69 6.11
C LEU A 214 24.11 8.83 6.29
N GLY A 215 24.33 9.66 5.26
CA GLY A 215 25.33 10.73 5.27
C GLY A 215 26.72 10.19 5.62
N SER A 216 27.36 10.81 6.61
CA SER A 216 28.69 10.39 7.12
C SER A 216 28.74 8.97 7.71
N ARG A 217 27.60 8.30 7.90
CA ARG A 217 27.53 6.92 8.41
C ARG A 217 27.43 5.87 7.32
N TYR A 218 27.50 6.26 6.04
CA TYR A 218 27.42 5.33 4.91
C TYR A 218 28.51 4.25 4.93
N ASP A 219 29.72 4.57 5.38
CA ASP A 219 30.80 3.58 5.50
C ASP A 219 30.56 2.60 6.65
N ALA A 220 29.84 3.04 7.69
CA ALA A 220 29.40 2.23 8.82
C ALA A 220 28.02 1.55 8.62
N ARG A 221 27.44 1.59 7.39
CA ARG A 221 26.04 1.19 7.11
C ARG A 221 25.64 -0.22 7.57
N ARG A 222 26.60 -1.15 7.63
CA ARG A 222 26.37 -2.52 8.14
C ARG A 222 26.02 -2.51 9.62
N GLY A 223 26.78 -1.76 10.44
CA GLY A 223 26.49 -1.58 11.86
C GLY A 223 25.19 -0.80 12.11
N VAL A 224 24.88 0.19 11.25
CA VAL A 224 23.57 0.89 11.31
C VAL A 224 22.43 -0.09 11.04
N SER A 225 22.54 -0.93 10.01
CA SER A 225 21.52 -1.92 9.66
C SER A 225 21.36 -3.01 10.73
N ASP A 226 22.44 -3.43 11.40
CA ASP A 226 22.36 -4.34 12.55
C ASP A 226 21.62 -3.74 13.74
N TRP A 227 21.89 -2.47 14.01
CA TRP A 227 21.25 -1.73 15.11
C TRP A 227 19.77 -1.48 14.80
N ASP A 228 19.43 -1.07 13.58
CA ASP A 228 18.04 -0.91 13.11
C ASP A 228 17.26 -2.24 13.18
N LEU A 229 17.87 -3.36 12.80
CA LEU A 229 17.24 -4.68 12.90
C LEU A 229 16.97 -5.07 14.36
N ARG A 230 18.00 -5.02 15.22
CA ARG A 230 17.91 -5.53 16.60
C ARG A 230 17.10 -4.61 17.51
N MET A 231 17.40 -3.32 17.52
CA MET A 231 16.83 -2.36 18.48
C MET A 231 15.50 -1.75 18.02
N LYS A 232 14.98 -2.15 16.85
CA LYS A 232 13.69 -1.67 16.34
C LYS A 232 12.83 -2.78 15.79
N LEU A 233 13.27 -3.51 14.77
CA LEU A 233 12.42 -4.53 14.15
C LEU A 233 12.20 -5.73 15.09
N HIS A 234 13.27 -6.28 15.67
CA HIS A 234 13.19 -7.41 16.61
C HIS A 234 12.47 -7.04 17.92
N ASP A 235 12.76 -5.88 18.49
CA ASP A 235 12.06 -5.37 19.68
C ASP A 235 10.56 -5.12 19.45
N ARG A 236 10.17 -4.76 18.21
CA ARG A 236 8.76 -4.61 17.81
C ARG A 236 8.13 -5.93 17.34
N GLY A 237 8.82 -7.06 17.49
CA GLY A 237 8.27 -8.41 17.29
C GLY A 237 8.69 -9.11 15.99
N ALA A 238 9.35 -8.43 15.06
CA ALA A 238 9.79 -9.01 13.79
C ALA A 238 11.09 -9.84 13.91
N ARG A 239 11.18 -10.69 14.96
CA ARG A 239 12.40 -11.43 15.34
C ARG A 239 12.87 -12.45 14.30
N VAL A 240 11.97 -12.91 13.43
CA VAL A 240 12.26 -13.85 12.33
C VAL A 240 13.03 -13.22 11.17
N ILE A 241 13.10 -11.88 11.09
CA ILE A 241 13.93 -11.21 10.08
C ILE A 241 15.41 -11.46 10.41
N HIS A 242 16.08 -12.24 9.57
CA HIS A 242 17.46 -12.64 9.80
C HIS A 242 18.46 -11.54 9.42
N THR A 243 19.60 -11.49 10.09
CA THR A 243 20.62 -10.45 9.87
C THR A 243 21.20 -10.49 8.45
N GLN A 244 21.32 -11.66 7.83
CA GLN A 244 21.87 -11.78 6.48
C GLN A 244 20.91 -11.23 5.41
N GLU A 245 19.62 -11.64 5.41
CA GLU A 245 18.62 -11.16 4.46
C GLU A 245 18.37 -9.64 4.60
N PHE A 246 18.32 -9.13 5.84
CA PHE A 246 18.15 -7.69 6.07
C PHE A 246 19.35 -6.86 5.60
N ARG A 247 20.59 -7.28 5.90
CA ARG A 247 21.80 -6.60 5.40
C ARG A 247 21.89 -6.65 3.87
N ARG A 248 21.60 -7.81 3.26
CA ARG A 248 21.60 -8.00 1.80
C ARG A 248 20.64 -7.03 1.13
N TRP A 249 19.41 -6.93 1.65
CA TRP A 249 18.41 -6.00 1.18
C TRP A 249 18.81 -4.53 1.39
N ARG A 250 19.37 -4.17 2.55
CA ARG A 250 19.87 -2.81 2.82
C ARG A 250 20.99 -2.39 1.86
N ASP A 251 21.93 -3.28 1.56
CA ASP A 251 23.06 -3.02 0.65
C ASP A 251 22.65 -3.01 -0.84
N THR A 252 21.61 -3.76 -1.28
CA THR A 252 21.33 -3.99 -2.72
C THR A 252 19.88 -3.80 -3.19
N GLY A 253 18.92 -3.71 -2.26
CA GLY A 253 17.50 -3.75 -2.55
C GLY A 253 16.93 -5.12 -2.92
N VAL A 254 17.72 -6.21 -2.86
CA VAL A 254 17.24 -7.60 -3.06
C VAL A 254 16.85 -8.19 -1.71
N ALA A 255 15.56 -8.46 -1.49
CA ALA A 255 15.01 -9.03 -0.25
C ALA A 255 14.93 -10.56 -0.30
N PHE A 256 14.53 -11.11 -1.45
CA PHE A 256 14.27 -12.54 -1.65
C PHE A 256 15.28 -13.11 -2.65
N GLU A 257 16.38 -13.65 -2.12
CA GLU A 257 17.48 -14.25 -2.88
C GLU A 257 17.24 -15.76 -3.01
N LEU A 258 16.39 -16.13 -3.96
CA LEU A 258 15.84 -17.48 -4.16
C LEU A 258 16.74 -18.38 -5.02
N ARG A 259 17.80 -17.82 -5.60
CA ARG A 259 18.83 -18.43 -6.47
C ARG A 259 20.16 -17.70 -6.25
N ASP A 260 21.21 -18.14 -6.95
CA ASP A 260 22.55 -17.55 -6.88
C ASP A 260 22.56 -16.03 -7.08
N SER A 261 23.37 -15.34 -6.28
CA SER A 261 23.48 -13.87 -6.25
C SER A 261 23.81 -13.23 -7.59
N SER A 262 24.51 -13.94 -8.47
CA SER A 262 24.88 -13.49 -9.82
C SER A 262 23.69 -13.46 -10.79
N ALA A 263 22.59 -14.15 -10.49
CA ALA A 263 21.40 -14.18 -11.34
C ALA A 263 20.63 -12.84 -11.34
N TYR A 264 20.80 -12.01 -10.31
CA TYR A 264 20.05 -10.77 -10.08
C TYR A 264 20.75 -9.54 -10.69
N HIS A 265 20.56 -9.32 -12.00
CA HIS A 265 21.20 -8.22 -12.72
C HIS A 265 20.21 -7.30 -13.47
N ALA A 266 19.01 -7.79 -13.83
CA ALA A 266 18.03 -6.97 -14.56
C ALA A 266 17.31 -6.00 -13.60
N PRO A 267 17.09 -4.73 -13.95
CA PRO A 267 16.45 -3.78 -13.06
C PRO A 267 14.93 -4.02 -12.94
N ASN A 268 14.40 -4.05 -11.71
CA ASN A 268 12.95 -4.09 -11.49
C ASN A 268 12.33 -2.71 -11.76
N ARG A 269 12.00 -2.44 -13.04
CA ARG A 269 11.37 -1.18 -13.46
C ARG A 269 10.04 -0.89 -12.76
N THR A 270 9.38 -1.89 -12.18
CA THR A 270 8.11 -1.71 -11.46
C THR A 270 8.25 -0.91 -10.15
N LEU A 271 9.49 -0.77 -9.66
CA LEU A 271 9.82 0.05 -8.48
C LEU A 271 10.33 1.46 -8.84
N ALA A 272 10.28 1.82 -10.12
CA ALA A 272 10.56 3.18 -10.58
C ALA A 272 9.34 4.08 -10.35
N SER A 273 9.58 5.34 -9.96
CA SER A 273 8.54 6.36 -9.82
C SER A 273 9.00 7.71 -10.37
N GLY A 274 8.07 8.48 -10.94
CA GLY A 274 8.32 9.84 -11.43
C GLY A 274 8.31 10.88 -10.31
N ARG A 275 9.22 11.86 -10.35
CA ARG A 275 9.20 13.03 -9.46
C ARG A 275 9.67 14.29 -10.20
N LEU A 276 9.01 15.41 -9.94
CA LEU A 276 9.53 16.74 -10.32
C LEU A 276 10.60 17.16 -9.31
N LEU A 277 11.82 17.37 -9.80
CA LEU A 277 12.96 17.89 -9.04
C LEU A 277 13.31 19.28 -9.54
N THR A 278 13.73 20.18 -8.65
CA THR A 278 14.25 21.49 -9.05
C THR A 278 15.73 21.36 -9.38
N HIS A 279 16.12 21.66 -10.62
CA HIS A 279 17.49 21.64 -11.12
C HIS A 279 17.80 23.01 -11.74
N HIS A 280 18.80 23.72 -11.21
CA HIS A 280 19.13 25.12 -11.58
C HIS A 280 17.92 26.09 -11.62
N GLY A 281 16.90 25.86 -10.78
CA GLY A 281 15.68 26.67 -10.71
C GLY A 281 14.51 26.14 -11.56
N GLU A 282 14.77 25.25 -12.53
CA GLU A 282 13.74 24.64 -13.39
C GLU A 282 13.18 23.35 -12.77
N ARG A 283 11.90 23.03 -13.03
CA ARG A 283 11.29 21.76 -12.59
C ARG A 283 11.46 20.68 -13.65
N VAL A 284 12.43 19.80 -13.45
CA VAL A 284 12.73 18.66 -14.33
C VAL A 284 12.00 17.41 -13.84
N ALA A 285 11.35 16.67 -14.74
CA ALA A 285 10.79 15.36 -14.41
C ALA A 285 11.88 14.29 -14.42
N THR A 286 12.17 13.73 -13.25
CA THR A 286 13.18 12.68 -13.05
C THR A 286 12.52 11.38 -12.60
N ARG A 287 12.82 10.28 -13.28
CA ARG A 287 12.40 8.93 -12.84
C ARG A 287 13.50 8.32 -11.97
N GLY A 288 13.11 7.76 -10.82
CA GLY A 288 14.06 7.23 -9.83
C GLY A 288 13.43 6.21 -8.90
N TYR A 289 14.20 5.69 -7.95
CA TYR A 289 13.68 4.85 -6.87
C TYR A 289 13.34 5.72 -5.65
N TRP A 290 12.07 6.06 -5.46
CA TRP A 290 11.61 6.92 -4.36
C TRP A 290 10.99 6.15 -3.18
N GLY A 291 11.20 4.81 -3.11
CA GLY A 291 10.61 3.93 -2.10
C GLY A 291 11.40 3.74 -0.79
N ASP A 292 11.06 2.69 -0.05
CA ASP A 292 11.67 2.37 1.24
C ASP A 292 13.02 1.67 1.09
N ILE A 293 14.04 2.20 1.76
CA ILE A 293 15.38 1.60 1.89
C ILE A 293 15.72 1.23 3.33
N ALA A 294 14.81 1.42 4.30
CA ALA A 294 15.07 1.24 5.73
C ALA A 294 14.32 0.09 6.41
N THR A 295 13.05 -0.19 6.05
CA THR A 295 12.22 -1.18 6.76
C THR A 295 12.14 -2.53 6.03
N GLY A 296 11.85 -2.49 4.72
CA GLY A 296 11.83 -3.64 3.83
C GLY A 296 10.50 -4.42 3.83
N PRO A 297 10.32 -5.30 2.84
CA PRO A 297 9.05 -5.99 2.59
C PRO A 297 8.73 -7.09 3.61
N PHE A 298 9.70 -7.53 4.41
CA PHE A 298 9.65 -8.73 5.26
C PHE A 298 8.43 -8.81 6.21
N VAL A 299 7.90 -7.67 6.65
CA VAL A 299 6.76 -7.59 7.58
C VAL A 299 5.43 -8.04 6.95
N ALA A 300 5.25 -7.85 5.64
CA ALA A 300 3.94 -8.04 5.00
C ALA A 300 3.46 -9.50 4.95
N PHE A 301 4.40 -10.42 4.76
CA PHE A 301 4.14 -11.87 4.65
C PHE A 301 5.08 -12.74 5.50
N GLY A 302 6.10 -12.17 6.16
CA GLY A 302 7.21 -12.94 6.74
C GLY A 302 7.25 -13.04 8.27
N ILE A 303 6.42 -12.30 9.02
CA ILE A 303 6.47 -12.27 10.49
C ILE A 303 5.30 -12.98 11.19
N GLU A 304 4.28 -13.38 10.43
CA GLU A 304 3.14 -14.18 10.88
C GLU A 304 2.97 -15.34 9.89
N ALA A 305 2.45 -16.48 10.34
CA ALA A 305 2.15 -17.64 9.49
C ALA A 305 0.91 -18.36 10.03
N ASP A 306 0.16 -19.05 9.15
CA ASP A 306 -0.92 -19.94 9.60
C ASP A 306 -0.31 -21.22 10.19
N ASP A 307 0.71 -21.79 9.54
CA ASP A 307 1.52 -22.87 10.10
C ASP A 307 2.47 -22.35 11.20
N GLN A 308 2.14 -22.67 12.45
CA GLN A 308 2.92 -22.30 13.63
C GLN A 308 4.29 -23.00 13.70
N SER A 309 4.52 -24.07 12.92
CA SER A 309 5.83 -24.74 12.88
C SER A 309 6.93 -23.83 12.35
N LEU A 310 6.58 -22.90 11.45
CA LEU A 310 7.50 -21.93 10.85
C LEU A 310 7.94 -20.83 11.83
N LEU A 311 7.15 -20.57 12.88
CA LEU A 311 7.43 -19.56 13.90
C LEU A 311 8.21 -20.13 15.11
N GLN A 312 8.59 -21.41 15.06
CA GLN A 312 9.35 -22.05 16.13
C GLN A 312 10.74 -21.44 16.32
N THR A 313 11.22 -21.49 17.56
CA THR A 313 12.59 -21.09 17.92
C THR A 313 13.36 -22.27 18.50
N ARG A 314 14.67 -22.31 18.22
CA ARG A 314 15.62 -23.27 18.79
C ARG A 314 16.80 -22.49 19.36
N ASN A 315 17.14 -22.74 20.62
CA ASN A 315 18.19 -22.00 21.35
C ASN A 315 17.97 -20.46 21.32
N GLY A 316 16.71 -20.01 21.35
CA GLY A 316 16.34 -18.60 21.30
C GLY A 316 16.49 -17.92 19.92
N GLN A 317 16.82 -18.68 18.87
CA GLN A 317 16.86 -18.20 17.49
C GLN A 317 15.69 -18.77 16.67
N PRO A 318 15.09 -18.02 15.73
CA PRO A 318 14.13 -18.54 14.77
C PRO A 318 14.67 -19.75 14.01
N VAL A 319 13.83 -20.77 13.78
CA VAL A 319 14.17 -21.92 12.92
C VAL A 319 14.05 -21.56 11.44
N LYS A 320 13.18 -20.60 11.11
CA LYS A 320 12.95 -20.07 9.75
C LYS A 320 13.18 -18.57 9.67
N THR A 321 13.68 -18.09 8.54
CA THR A 321 13.81 -16.64 8.28
C THR A 321 12.51 -16.04 7.76
N ALA A 322 12.39 -14.71 7.79
CA ALA A 322 11.24 -14.01 7.23
C ALA A 322 11.11 -14.26 5.71
N GLY A 323 12.22 -14.46 5.00
CA GLY A 323 12.25 -14.90 3.61
C GLY A 323 11.58 -16.27 3.39
N GLU A 324 11.95 -17.28 4.18
CA GLU A 324 11.35 -18.63 4.08
C GLU A 324 9.86 -18.63 4.44
N ILE A 325 9.48 -17.92 5.52
CA ILE A 325 8.08 -17.76 5.95
C ILE A 325 7.26 -17.06 4.85
N THR A 326 7.81 -15.99 4.28
CA THR A 326 7.18 -15.26 3.16
C THR A 326 6.98 -16.17 1.95
N GLN A 327 7.97 -16.97 1.57
CA GLN A 327 7.87 -17.91 0.44
C GLN A 327 6.78 -18.96 0.68
N HIS A 328 6.73 -19.55 1.88
CA HIS A 328 5.65 -20.48 2.25
C HIS A 328 4.29 -19.79 2.16
N ASN A 329 4.08 -18.69 2.89
CA ASN A 329 2.79 -18.00 2.96
C ASN A 329 2.27 -17.55 1.59
N VAL A 330 3.13 -17.03 0.72
CA VAL A 330 2.75 -16.66 -0.66
C VAL A 330 2.40 -17.91 -1.48
N THR A 331 3.14 -19.02 -1.33
CA THR A 331 2.83 -20.29 -2.00
C THR A 331 1.47 -20.84 -1.57
N GLU A 332 1.15 -20.81 -0.27
CA GLU A 332 -0.16 -21.22 0.25
C GLU A 332 -1.29 -20.35 -0.29
N VAL A 333 -1.13 -19.02 -0.26
CA VAL A 333 -2.08 -18.05 -0.82
C VAL A 333 -2.34 -18.31 -2.31
N LEU A 334 -1.30 -18.57 -3.09
CA LEU A 334 -1.41 -18.86 -4.52
C LEU A 334 -2.07 -20.23 -4.79
N ARG A 335 -1.87 -21.23 -3.95
CA ARG A 335 -2.54 -22.54 -4.07
C ARG A 335 -4.04 -22.42 -3.81
N GLU A 336 -4.44 -21.73 -2.75
CA GLU A 336 -5.85 -21.49 -2.42
C GLU A 336 -6.56 -20.67 -3.52
N LEU A 337 -5.89 -19.64 -4.05
CA LEU A 337 -6.40 -18.86 -5.20
C LEU A 337 -6.62 -19.72 -6.44
N ALA A 338 -5.69 -20.63 -6.76
CA ALA A 338 -5.82 -21.53 -7.90
C ALA A 338 -6.97 -22.55 -7.73
N ALA A 339 -7.26 -22.96 -6.49
CA ALA A 339 -8.41 -23.82 -6.18
C ALA A 339 -9.74 -23.06 -6.29
N TRP A 340 -9.78 -21.78 -5.89
CA TRP A 340 -10.98 -20.94 -5.91
C TRP A 340 -11.56 -20.70 -7.32
N GLY A 341 -10.71 -20.75 -8.35
CA GLY A 341 -11.13 -20.64 -9.75
C GLY A 341 -11.75 -21.91 -10.36
N ARG A 342 -11.77 -23.05 -9.65
CA ARG A 342 -12.32 -24.31 -10.18
C ARG A 342 -13.76 -24.54 -9.70
N PRO A 343 -14.70 -24.94 -10.58
CA PRO A 343 -16.02 -25.38 -10.14
C PRO A 343 -15.90 -26.55 -9.16
N ARG A 344 -16.58 -26.44 -8.01
CA ARG A 344 -16.52 -27.43 -6.90
C ARG A 344 -17.05 -28.84 -7.25
N ALA A 345 -17.50 -29.07 -8.49
CA ALA A 345 -18.05 -30.34 -8.97
C ALA A 345 -16.96 -31.43 -9.13
N ALA A 346 -15.69 -31.07 -9.30
CA ALA A 346 -14.58 -32.02 -9.45
C ALA A 346 -14.10 -32.64 -8.11
N GLN A 347 -15.00 -32.72 -7.11
CA GLN A 347 -14.73 -33.26 -5.77
C GLN A 347 -15.83 -34.24 -5.32
N GLY A 348 -16.42 -34.96 -6.28
CA GLY A 348 -17.21 -36.17 -6.07
C GLY A 348 -16.41 -37.44 -6.39
N ASP A 349 -16.80 -38.57 -5.82
CA ASP A 349 -16.02 -39.82 -5.82
C ASP A 349 -15.69 -40.36 -7.23
N PRO A 350 -14.47 -40.88 -7.46
CA PRO A 350 -13.98 -41.29 -8.79
C PRO A 350 -14.54 -42.63 -9.31
N GLU A 351 -15.68 -43.11 -8.81
CA GLU A 351 -16.20 -44.47 -9.10
C GLU A 351 -17.50 -44.51 -9.92
N LYS A 352 -17.94 -43.40 -10.54
CA LYS A 352 -19.15 -43.36 -11.39
C LYS A 352 -19.02 -42.62 -12.74
N GLU A 353 -17.85 -42.63 -13.36
CA GLU A 353 -17.63 -42.09 -14.72
C GLU A 353 -17.21 -43.16 -15.76
N LEU A 354 -17.88 -44.32 -15.76
CA LEU A 354 -17.78 -45.30 -16.85
C LEU A 354 -19.16 -45.84 -17.26
N GLU A 355 -19.99 -44.99 -17.87
CA GLU A 355 -21.05 -45.39 -18.81
C GLU A 355 -21.66 -44.14 -19.48
N GLY A 356 -21.16 -43.78 -20.67
CA GLY A 356 -21.63 -42.61 -21.41
C GLY A 356 -20.93 -42.43 -22.76
N SER A 357 -21.66 -42.67 -23.86
CA SER A 357 -21.14 -42.73 -25.23
C SER A 357 -20.50 -41.42 -25.73
N PRO A 358 -19.56 -41.47 -26.70
CA PRO A 358 -18.75 -40.30 -27.07
C PRO A 358 -19.52 -39.13 -27.70
N GLU A 359 -20.68 -39.39 -28.31
CA GLU A 359 -21.35 -38.46 -29.23
C GLU A 359 -22.19 -37.38 -28.53
N GLN A 360 -22.50 -37.52 -27.23
CA GLN A 360 -23.24 -36.51 -26.47
C GLN A 360 -22.35 -35.41 -25.87
N ARG A 361 -21.01 -35.48 -26.01
CA ARG A 361 -20.09 -34.47 -25.47
C ARG A 361 -19.93 -33.22 -26.33
N LEU A 362 -20.49 -33.20 -27.55
CA LEU A 362 -20.22 -32.16 -28.57
C LEU A 362 -21.38 -31.20 -28.85
N SER A 363 -22.53 -31.35 -28.20
CA SER A 363 -23.70 -30.46 -28.33
C SER A 363 -24.06 -29.69 -27.06
N GLY A 364 -23.25 -29.82 -26.00
CA GLY A 364 -23.47 -29.22 -24.68
C GLY A 364 -22.81 -27.86 -24.44
N VAL A 365 -22.34 -27.14 -25.47
CA VAL A 365 -21.85 -25.75 -25.33
C VAL A 365 -23.03 -24.79 -25.27
N HIS A 366 -23.88 -24.97 -24.26
CA HIS A 366 -24.86 -23.96 -23.90
C HIS A 366 -24.14 -22.76 -23.29
N SER A 367 -24.51 -21.59 -23.78
CA SER A 367 -24.05 -20.27 -23.36
C SER A 367 -24.17 -20.07 -21.84
N GLY A 368 -23.11 -20.42 -21.12
CA GLY A 368 -22.84 -19.83 -19.82
C GLY A 368 -22.44 -18.38 -20.03
N ASP A 369 -23.29 -17.44 -19.58
CA ASP A 369 -22.90 -16.05 -19.34
C ASP A 369 -21.57 -16.06 -18.56
N PRO A 370 -20.47 -15.41 -19.03
CA PRO A 370 -19.15 -15.55 -18.44
C PRO A 370 -19.19 -15.17 -16.96
N ALA A 371 -19.23 -16.21 -16.12
CA ALA A 371 -19.59 -16.12 -14.70
C ALA A 371 -18.78 -15.01 -14.05
N ARG A 372 -19.51 -13.95 -13.64
CA ARG A 372 -18.93 -12.69 -13.19
C ARG A 372 -17.88 -12.98 -12.12
N ALA A 373 -16.67 -12.48 -12.31
CA ALA A 373 -15.56 -12.79 -11.41
C ALA A 373 -16.01 -12.58 -9.95
N PRO A 374 -15.78 -13.55 -9.04
CA PRO A 374 -16.34 -13.53 -7.67
C PRO A 374 -15.80 -12.37 -6.80
N PHE A 375 -14.86 -11.60 -7.35
CA PHE A 375 -14.44 -10.30 -6.85
C PHE A 375 -14.27 -9.29 -8.00
N THR A 376 -14.24 -8.00 -7.66
CA THR A 376 -13.93 -6.92 -8.61
C THR A 376 -13.06 -5.84 -7.95
N LEU A 377 -11.99 -5.41 -8.63
CA LEU A 377 -11.09 -4.34 -8.23
C LEU A 377 -11.47 -3.04 -8.97
N HIS A 378 -11.88 -2.02 -8.23
CA HIS A 378 -12.27 -0.72 -8.75
C HIS A 378 -11.21 0.32 -8.41
N PHE A 379 -10.43 0.78 -9.40
CA PHE A 379 -9.48 1.87 -9.18
C PHE A 379 -10.17 3.23 -9.27
N LEU A 380 -10.06 4.00 -8.19
CA LEU A 380 -10.64 5.33 -8.05
C LEU A 380 -9.60 6.42 -8.41
N PRO A 381 -10.02 7.60 -8.92
CA PRO A 381 -9.08 8.66 -9.30
C PRO A 381 -8.15 9.09 -8.18
N LEU A 382 -6.91 9.42 -8.54
CA LEU A 382 -5.92 9.92 -7.60
C LEU A 382 -6.42 11.20 -6.93
N GLY A 383 -6.16 11.31 -5.62
CA GLY A 383 -6.57 12.46 -4.80
C GLY A 383 -8.09 12.61 -4.60
N SER A 384 -8.92 11.65 -5.04
CA SER A 384 -10.39 11.79 -4.91
C SER A 384 -10.94 11.52 -3.51
N ALA A 385 -10.11 11.09 -2.54
CA ALA A 385 -10.50 10.74 -1.17
C ALA A 385 -11.46 11.74 -0.51
N HIS A 386 -11.10 13.02 -0.45
CA HIS A 386 -11.93 14.07 0.16
C HIS A 386 -13.23 14.34 -0.63
N ALA A 387 -13.28 14.02 -1.92
CA ALA A 387 -14.41 14.30 -2.81
C ALA A 387 -15.33 13.09 -3.07
N LEU A 388 -14.99 11.88 -2.58
CA LEU A 388 -15.80 10.68 -2.81
C LEU A 388 -17.25 10.85 -2.32
N HIS A 389 -17.43 11.47 -1.16
CA HIS A 389 -18.74 11.67 -0.55
C HIS A 389 -19.69 12.58 -1.34
N HIS A 390 -19.19 13.39 -2.28
CA HIS A 390 -20.05 14.16 -3.19
C HIS A 390 -20.76 13.28 -4.24
N LYS A 391 -20.27 12.05 -4.47
CA LYS A 391 -20.91 11.08 -5.36
C LYS A 391 -21.84 10.20 -4.54
N GLY A 392 -23.15 10.34 -4.76
CA GLY A 392 -24.17 9.57 -4.04
C GLY A 392 -23.96 8.05 -4.10
N CYS A 393 -23.38 7.52 -5.18
CA CYS A 393 -23.05 6.10 -5.32
C CYS A 393 -21.96 5.57 -4.36
N TYR A 394 -21.30 6.43 -3.59
CA TYR A 394 -20.33 6.05 -2.54
C TYR A 394 -20.78 6.45 -1.12
N GLN A 395 -21.87 7.21 -0.96
CA GLN A 395 -22.36 7.59 0.37
C GLN A 395 -22.92 6.36 1.10
N GLY A 396 -22.48 6.12 2.34
CA GLY A 396 -22.91 4.97 3.14
C GLY A 396 -22.65 3.59 2.52
N ARG A 397 -21.79 3.49 1.49
CA ARG A 397 -21.61 2.27 0.69
C ARG A 397 -20.76 1.20 1.39
N PHE A 398 -19.65 1.60 2.01
CA PHE A 398 -18.59 0.65 2.37
C PHE A 398 -18.83 0.04 3.75
N GLN A 399 -18.80 -1.29 3.87
CA GLN A 399 -18.90 -1.97 5.17
C GLN A 399 -17.55 -1.97 5.92
N LEU A 400 -16.44 -1.81 5.19
CA LEU A 400 -15.09 -1.71 5.75
C LEU A 400 -14.29 -0.61 5.04
N LEU A 401 -13.67 0.26 5.83
CA LEU A 401 -12.67 1.24 5.42
C LEU A 401 -11.30 0.84 5.98
N TYR A 402 -10.33 0.60 5.09
CA TYR A 402 -8.93 0.39 5.42
C TYR A 402 -8.11 1.64 5.08
N VAL A 403 -7.27 2.10 6.02
CA VAL A 403 -6.36 3.24 5.82
C VAL A 403 -4.93 2.82 6.19
N ALA A 404 -4.04 2.80 5.19
CA ALA A 404 -2.61 2.58 5.43
C ALA A 404 -1.98 3.71 6.27
N CYS A 405 -0.87 3.42 6.95
CA CYS A 405 -0.19 4.39 7.81
C CYS A 405 0.24 5.65 7.02
N GLY A 406 0.59 5.46 5.74
CA GLY A 406 0.88 6.51 4.75
C GLY A 406 -0.28 7.48 4.46
N MET A 407 -1.52 7.07 4.73
CA MET A 407 -2.76 7.73 4.29
C MET A 407 -3.62 8.28 5.44
N VAL A 408 -3.19 8.14 6.70
CA VAL A 408 -3.96 8.57 7.89
C VAL A 408 -4.34 10.05 7.85
N HIS A 409 -3.55 10.91 7.20
CA HIS A 409 -3.84 12.33 7.02
C HIS A 409 -5.09 12.62 6.16
N LEU A 410 -5.62 11.63 5.43
CA LEU A 410 -6.85 11.74 4.65
C LEU A 410 -8.10 11.34 5.46
N LEU A 411 -7.93 10.73 6.64
CA LEU A 411 -9.04 10.30 7.50
C LEU A 411 -9.76 11.53 8.08
N GLY A 412 -11.03 11.68 7.71
CA GLY A 412 -11.90 12.76 8.15
C GLY A 412 -13.38 12.43 7.92
N PRO A 413 -14.29 13.35 8.33
CA PRO A 413 -15.73 13.17 8.17
C PRO A 413 -16.18 12.87 6.73
N GLU A 414 -15.45 13.38 5.73
CA GLU A 414 -15.71 13.15 4.30
C GLU A 414 -15.60 11.67 3.95
N LEU A 415 -14.53 11.00 4.37
CA LEU A 415 -14.39 9.54 4.16
C LEU A 415 -15.35 8.75 5.03
N ALA A 416 -15.62 9.21 6.26
CA ALA A 416 -16.59 8.57 7.15
C ALA A 416 -18.01 8.58 6.56
N ALA A 417 -18.40 9.62 5.81
CA ALA A 417 -19.67 9.68 5.11
C ALA A 417 -19.85 8.56 4.06
N CYS A 418 -18.74 8.02 3.52
CA CYS A 418 -18.77 6.89 2.60
C CYS A 418 -18.94 5.52 3.28
N VAL A 419 -18.74 5.42 4.60
CA VAL A 419 -18.87 4.17 5.36
C VAL A 419 -20.33 3.95 5.80
N ALA A 420 -20.83 2.73 5.64
CA ALA A 420 -22.17 2.33 6.08
C ALA A 420 -22.35 2.49 7.60
N PRO A 421 -23.56 2.75 8.12
CA PRO A 421 -23.84 2.65 9.55
C PRO A 421 -23.49 1.25 10.06
N GLY A 422 -22.78 1.14 11.19
CA GLY A 422 -22.25 -0.15 11.69
C GLY A 422 -20.99 -0.65 10.96
N GLY A 423 -20.53 0.03 9.91
CA GLY A 423 -19.30 -0.31 9.18
C GLY A 423 -18.03 -0.10 10.01
N ASN A 424 -16.97 -0.84 9.68
CA ASN A 424 -15.71 -0.81 10.42
C ASN A 424 -14.66 0.09 9.76
N LEU A 425 -13.77 0.62 10.59
CA LEU A 425 -12.54 1.31 10.19
C LEU A 425 -11.34 0.56 10.76
N VAL A 426 -10.37 0.24 9.91
CA VAL A 426 -9.09 -0.33 10.28
C VAL A 426 -7.97 0.57 9.78
N VAL A 427 -7.08 0.96 10.69
CA VAL A 427 -5.95 1.84 10.40
C VAL A 427 -4.64 1.12 10.68
N GLU A 428 -3.79 1.01 9.68
CA GLU A 428 -2.44 0.44 9.79
C GLU A 428 -1.57 1.35 10.68
N SER A 429 -0.96 0.77 11.70
CA SER A 429 -0.02 1.47 12.57
C SER A 429 1.31 1.74 11.86
N ALA A 430 2.06 2.71 12.36
CA ALA A 430 3.42 2.96 11.94
C ALA A 430 4.46 2.02 12.61
N ARG A 431 4.02 0.95 13.29
CA ARG A 431 4.85 0.13 14.21
C ARG A 431 6.22 -0.21 13.65
N PHE A 432 6.29 -0.76 12.44
CA PHE A 432 7.55 -1.26 11.89
C PHE A 432 8.42 -0.19 11.20
N LEU A 433 7.99 1.07 11.11
CA LEU A 433 8.82 2.14 10.54
C LEU A 433 10.10 2.34 11.36
N VAL A 434 11.22 1.94 10.76
CA VAL A 434 12.57 2.03 11.35
C VAL A 434 12.96 3.47 11.71
N ASP A 435 12.49 4.48 10.98
CA ASP A 435 12.81 5.88 11.26
C ASP A 435 12.08 6.48 12.49
N LEU A 436 11.03 5.83 13.01
CA LEU A 436 10.25 6.35 14.14
C LEU A 436 10.75 5.83 15.48
N ARG A 437 10.82 6.73 16.47
CA ARG A 437 11.06 6.42 17.89
C ARG A 437 9.77 6.09 18.63
N SER A 438 9.88 5.49 19.81
CA SER A 438 8.75 5.05 20.63
C SER A 438 7.75 6.16 20.94
N GLU A 439 8.22 7.38 21.24
CA GLU A 439 7.36 8.54 21.53
C GLU A 439 6.59 8.98 20.26
N GLN A 440 7.23 8.89 19.09
CA GLN A 440 6.60 9.21 17.81
C GLN A 440 5.57 8.16 17.41
N LEU A 441 5.80 6.88 17.72
CA LEU A 441 4.82 5.81 17.54
C LEU A 441 3.60 6.00 18.45
N GLN A 442 3.81 6.35 19.73
CA GLN A 442 2.73 6.65 20.67
C GLN A 442 1.91 7.86 20.22
N ALA A 443 2.58 8.96 19.82
CA ALA A 443 1.92 10.15 19.29
C ALA A 443 1.13 9.85 18.00
N PHE A 444 1.65 8.99 17.11
CA PHE A 444 0.94 8.55 15.91
C PHE A 444 -0.32 7.74 16.25
N SER A 445 -0.24 6.79 17.19
CA SER A 445 -1.41 6.03 17.66
C SER A 445 -2.47 6.91 18.33
N ALA A 446 -2.06 7.89 19.15
CA ALA A 446 -2.97 8.89 19.72
C ALA A 446 -3.66 9.71 18.61
N ARG A 447 -2.89 10.16 17.61
CA ARG A 447 -3.40 10.93 16.48
C ARG A 447 -4.40 10.14 15.61
N ILE A 448 -4.21 8.83 15.45
CA ILE A 448 -5.22 7.97 14.80
C ILE A 448 -6.53 8.00 15.59
N GLY A 449 -6.47 7.89 16.93
CA GLY A 449 -7.65 7.97 17.80
C GLY A 449 -8.39 9.31 17.69
N GLU A 450 -7.65 10.42 17.68
CA GLU A 450 -8.20 11.77 17.47
C GLU A 450 -8.93 11.89 16.12
N LEU A 451 -8.30 11.47 15.02
CA LEU A 451 -8.86 11.58 13.67
C LEU A 451 -10.07 10.66 13.47
N ALA A 452 -10.01 9.42 13.99
CA ALA A 452 -11.14 8.49 13.96
C ALA A 452 -12.33 9.02 14.78
N GLY A 453 -12.07 9.57 15.97
CA GLY A 453 -13.10 10.18 16.83
C GLY A 453 -13.74 11.41 16.19
N ALA A 454 -12.93 12.32 15.62
CA ALA A 454 -13.41 13.49 14.89
C ALA A 454 -14.22 13.12 13.63
N ALA A 455 -13.90 11.98 13.00
CA ALA A 455 -14.65 11.39 11.89
C ALA A 455 -15.89 10.58 12.34
N GLY A 456 -16.21 10.53 13.64
CA GLY A 456 -17.41 9.91 14.18
C GLY A 456 -17.33 8.39 14.41
N PHE A 457 -16.14 7.80 14.42
CA PHE A 457 -15.93 6.38 14.76
C PHE A 457 -15.66 6.18 16.25
N THR A 458 -16.12 5.07 16.82
CA THR A 458 -15.83 4.67 18.20
C THR A 458 -14.79 3.54 18.23
N PRO A 459 -13.81 3.54 19.18
CA PRO A 459 -12.83 2.47 19.29
C PRO A 459 -13.48 1.10 19.50
N ARG A 460 -12.97 0.07 18.80
CA ARG A 460 -13.37 -1.33 18.96
C ARG A 460 -12.31 -2.06 19.78
N ALA A 461 -12.75 -2.78 20.82
CA ALA A 461 -11.85 -3.64 21.61
C ALA A 461 -11.14 -4.64 20.68
N ALA A 462 -9.81 -4.73 20.78
CA ALA A 462 -9.03 -5.63 19.94
C ALA A 462 -9.25 -7.09 20.37
N ALA A 463 -9.59 -7.95 19.40
CA ALA A 463 -9.60 -9.39 19.60
C ALA A 463 -8.15 -9.92 19.60
N GLY A 464 -7.46 -9.75 20.73
CA GLY A 464 -6.08 -10.17 20.94
C GLY A 464 -5.02 -9.11 20.64
N PRO A 465 -3.74 -9.40 20.97
CA PRO A 465 -2.63 -8.45 20.85
C PRO A 465 -2.13 -8.35 19.41
N SER A 466 -2.75 -7.46 18.64
CA SER A 466 -2.24 -7.03 17.33
C SER A 466 -2.17 -5.51 17.28
N GLU A 467 -1.15 -4.97 17.97
CA GLU A 467 -0.78 -3.53 18.03
C GLU A 467 -0.37 -2.96 16.66
N THR A 468 -0.45 -3.76 15.59
CA THR A 468 -0.18 -3.36 14.21
C THR A 468 -1.37 -2.63 13.56
N PHE A 469 -2.58 -2.74 14.10
CA PHE A 469 -3.78 -2.09 13.58
C PHE A 469 -4.68 -1.50 14.67
N ALA A 470 -5.03 -0.22 14.51
CA ALA A 470 -6.11 0.40 15.29
C ALA A 470 -7.46 0.10 14.64
N ARG A 471 -8.47 -0.25 15.45
CA ARG A 471 -9.78 -0.72 14.99
C ARG A 471 -10.89 0.15 15.60
N PHE A 472 -11.83 0.54 14.78
CA PHE A 472 -12.97 1.37 15.16
C PHE A 472 -14.23 0.91 14.41
N THR A 473 -15.40 1.30 14.90
CA THR A 473 -16.70 1.03 14.26
C THR A 473 -17.49 2.33 14.16
N LYS A 474 -18.20 2.53 13.06
CA LYS A 474 -19.13 3.65 12.88
C LYS A 474 -20.43 3.31 13.62
N PRO A 475 -20.93 4.15 14.54
CA PRO A 475 -22.19 3.89 15.22
C PRO A 475 -23.30 3.59 14.22
N THR A 476 -24.13 2.59 14.51
CA THR A 476 -25.42 2.47 13.84
C THR A 476 -26.26 3.68 14.23
N SER A 477 -26.89 4.34 13.26
CA SER A 477 -27.89 5.35 13.56
C SER A 477 -29.04 4.65 14.28
N ALA A 478 -29.12 4.81 15.60
CA ALA A 478 -30.32 4.41 16.32
C ALA A 478 -31.50 5.15 15.68
N GLY A 479 -32.45 4.40 15.11
CA GLY A 479 -33.79 4.92 14.89
C GLY A 479 -34.30 5.54 16.19
N PRO A 480 -35.23 6.51 16.14
CA PRO A 480 -35.62 7.30 17.30
C PRO A 480 -35.89 6.38 18.48
N ARG A 481 -35.00 6.42 19.48
CA ARG A 481 -35.18 5.64 20.70
C ARG A 481 -36.53 6.04 21.25
N ASN A 482 -37.43 5.08 21.39
CA ASN A 482 -38.59 5.26 22.25
C ASN A 482 -38.04 5.78 23.59
N LEU A 483 -38.34 7.04 23.88
CA LEU A 483 -38.18 7.59 25.21
C LEU A 483 -38.88 6.61 26.16
N PRO A 484 -38.24 6.16 27.25
CA PRO A 484 -38.94 5.36 28.23
C PRO A 484 -40.18 6.14 28.65
N GLN A 485 -41.36 5.57 28.42
CA GLN A 485 -42.63 6.23 28.72
C GLN A 485 -42.65 6.54 30.21
N ILE A 486 -42.60 7.82 30.55
CA ILE A 486 -42.83 8.29 31.91
C ILE A 486 -44.26 7.86 32.26
N PRO A 487 -44.49 7.10 33.34
CA PRO A 487 -45.83 6.68 33.70
C PRO A 487 -46.71 7.91 33.94
N SER A 488 -47.85 7.96 33.25
CA SER A 488 -48.87 9.00 33.41
C SER A 488 -49.41 8.97 34.84
N LEU A 489 -48.89 9.81 35.73
CA LEU A 489 -49.53 10.11 37.00
C LEU A 489 -50.83 10.88 36.76
N GLY A 490 -51.95 10.27 37.15
CA GLY A 490 -53.30 10.81 36.95
C GLY A 490 -53.52 12.13 37.68
N ALA A 491 -54.37 12.98 37.09
CA ALA A 491 -54.68 14.31 37.62
C ALA A 491 -55.43 14.24 38.97
N PRO A 492 -55.10 15.12 39.94
CA PRO A 492 -55.97 15.42 41.07
C PRO A 492 -56.93 16.58 40.74
N SER A 493 -58.20 16.42 41.10
CA SER A 493 -59.23 17.48 41.05
C SER A 493 -59.03 18.55 42.13
N PRO A 494 -59.62 19.75 41.98
CA PRO A 494 -59.28 20.92 42.80
C PRO A 494 -60.08 21.02 44.11
N VAL A 495 -59.43 21.51 45.17
CA VAL A 495 -60.06 22.03 46.40
C VAL A 495 -59.32 23.30 46.85
N ALA A 496 -60.08 24.31 47.27
CA ALA A 496 -59.58 25.60 47.76
C ALA A 496 -59.89 25.77 49.28
N PRO A 497 -59.73 26.96 49.89
CA PRO A 497 -58.46 27.59 50.28
C PRO A 497 -58.37 27.81 51.81
N SER A 498 -57.18 28.06 52.39
CA SER A 498 -57.08 28.68 53.73
C SER A 498 -55.74 29.34 54.07
N ALA A 499 -55.85 30.49 54.75
CA ALA A 499 -54.94 31.11 55.74
C ALA A 499 -53.44 31.39 55.45
N ARG A 500 -53.11 32.69 55.49
CA ARG A 500 -51.85 33.29 56.00
C ARG A 500 -51.83 33.23 57.55
N PRO A 501 -50.72 33.48 58.30
CA PRO A 501 -49.56 34.35 57.98
C PRO A 501 -48.17 33.72 58.35
N ASP A 502 -47.01 34.39 58.52
CA ASP A 502 -46.68 35.82 58.60
C ASP A 502 -45.21 36.19 58.18
N GLN A 503 -44.86 37.47 58.44
CA GLN A 503 -43.61 38.24 58.32
C GLN A 503 -42.25 37.63 58.78
N ALA A 504 -41.17 37.96 58.06
CA ALA A 504 -40.02 38.80 58.49
C ALA A 504 -38.95 38.88 57.36
N GLN A 505 -38.80 40.01 56.66
CA GLN A 505 -37.78 41.06 56.86
C GLN A 505 -36.31 40.65 56.61
N GLY A 506 -35.59 41.36 55.70
CA GLY A 506 -34.12 41.28 55.64
C GLY A 506 -33.42 41.51 54.28
N GLU A 507 -33.69 42.61 53.58
CA GLU A 507 -32.78 43.16 52.54
C GLU A 507 -32.22 44.50 53.07
N PRO A 508 -31.01 44.98 52.68
CA PRO A 508 -30.87 45.52 51.34
C PRO A 508 -29.50 45.40 50.62
N ALA A 509 -29.61 45.50 49.29
CA ALA A 509 -28.68 45.93 48.25
C ALA A 509 -27.32 46.61 48.59
N SER A 510 -26.36 46.39 47.68
CA SER A 510 -25.47 47.47 47.19
C SER A 510 -25.20 47.35 45.68
N HIS A 511 -25.26 48.47 44.96
CA HIS A 511 -25.06 48.59 43.51
C HIS A 511 -23.58 48.76 43.10
N ALA A 512 -23.23 48.27 41.90
CA ALA A 512 -22.39 49.02 40.94
C ALA A 512 -22.61 48.52 39.49
N LYS A 513 -22.54 49.43 38.51
CA LYS A 513 -22.70 49.19 37.05
C LYS A 513 -21.43 49.63 36.30
N VAL A 514 -21.35 49.24 35.01
CA VAL A 514 -20.97 50.04 33.80
C VAL A 514 -19.84 49.44 32.93
N GLY A 515 -20.04 49.44 31.60
CA GLY A 515 -19.04 49.21 30.54
C GLY A 515 -19.17 47.84 29.85
N ALA A 516 -19.78 47.62 28.68
CA ALA A 516 -19.93 48.39 27.42
C ALA A 516 -18.73 48.29 26.45
N ASP A 517 -18.74 47.23 25.63
CA ASP A 517 -18.44 47.08 24.17
C ASP A 517 -17.77 48.24 23.38
N PRO A 518 -16.93 47.97 22.34
CA PRO A 518 -17.40 47.21 21.16
C PRO A 518 -16.42 46.31 20.37
N GLU A 519 -17.03 45.51 19.47
CA GLU A 519 -16.41 44.86 18.30
C GLU A 519 -15.72 45.85 17.33
N PRO A 520 -14.92 45.30 16.38
CA PRO A 520 -14.97 45.78 15.01
C PRO A 520 -15.15 44.67 13.96
N GLN A 521 -16.38 44.59 13.45
CA GLN A 521 -16.78 44.53 12.03
C GLN A 521 -15.97 43.75 10.98
N SER A 522 -16.75 42.95 10.25
CA SER A 522 -16.51 42.34 8.93
C SER A 522 -15.85 43.21 7.85
N LEU A 523 -15.03 42.59 7.00
CA LEU A 523 -14.78 43.05 5.62
C LEU A 523 -15.21 41.97 4.62
N SER A 524 -16.21 42.30 3.81
CA SER A 524 -16.67 41.49 2.67
C SER A 524 -15.91 41.86 1.39
N LEU A 525 -15.34 40.88 0.70
CA LEU A 525 -14.93 41.02 -0.70
C LEU A 525 -15.38 39.81 -1.51
N SER A 526 -16.29 40.06 -2.45
CA SER A 526 -16.76 39.10 -3.45
C SER A 526 -16.26 39.49 -4.84
N ALA A 527 -15.58 38.58 -5.55
CA ALA A 527 -15.77 38.30 -6.98
C ALA A 527 -14.59 37.51 -7.61
N HIS A 528 -14.94 36.37 -8.22
CA HIS A 528 -14.39 35.81 -9.46
C HIS A 528 -12.91 36.07 -9.86
N SER A 529 -12.07 35.01 -9.80
CA SER A 529 -11.28 34.58 -10.97
C SER A 529 -10.76 33.13 -10.85
N LEU A 530 -11.07 32.33 -11.89
CA LEU A 530 -10.35 31.15 -12.42
C LEU A 530 -9.44 30.32 -11.49
N CYS A 531 -9.93 29.16 -11.04
CA CYS A 531 -9.10 28.03 -10.59
C CYS A 531 -8.94 27.00 -11.71
N CYS A 532 -7.76 26.95 -12.33
CA CYS A 532 -7.39 25.97 -13.36
C CYS A 532 -5.99 25.38 -13.10
N ASP A 533 -5.83 24.58 -12.03
CA ASP A 533 -4.67 23.69 -11.90
C ASP A 533 -4.93 22.37 -12.63
N THR A 534 -4.88 22.43 -13.96
CA THR A 534 -4.68 21.23 -14.78
C THR A 534 -3.23 20.75 -14.64
N PRO A 535 -2.97 19.43 -14.56
CA PRO A 535 -1.60 18.97 -14.67
C PRO A 535 -1.08 19.23 -16.11
N VAL A 536 0.20 19.53 -16.29
CA VAL A 536 0.79 19.76 -17.63
C VAL A 536 1.19 18.42 -18.25
N PRO A 537 0.85 18.12 -19.52
CA PRO A 537 1.19 16.84 -20.15
C PRO A 537 2.70 16.74 -20.43
N ILE A 538 3.24 15.53 -20.33
CA ILE A 538 4.57 15.21 -20.86
C ILE A 538 4.42 15.14 -22.38
N ALA A 539 5.02 16.09 -23.11
CA ALA A 539 5.01 16.06 -24.56
C ALA A 539 5.81 14.86 -25.08
N ALA A 540 5.27 14.16 -26.07
CA ALA A 540 6.02 13.19 -26.85
C ALA A 540 7.09 13.93 -27.67
N ALA A 541 8.27 13.33 -27.84
CA ALA A 541 9.24 13.80 -28.81
C ALA A 541 8.64 13.67 -30.23
N PRO A 542 8.80 14.68 -31.11
CA PRO A 542 8.22 14.63 -32.44
C PRO A 542 8.93 13.59 -33.31
N SER A 543 8.14 12.74 -33.96
CA SER A 543 8.61 11.89 -35.06
C SER A 543 8.94 12.77 -36.27
N LEU A 544 10.23 12.95 -36.55
CA LEU A 544 10.65 13.57 -37.80
C LEU A 544 10.51 12.56 -38.94
N GLY A 545 9.71 12.93 -39.94
CA GLY A 545 9.61 12.21 -41.20
C GLY A 545 10.91 12.26 -42.00
N SER A 546 11.02 11.35 -42.96
CA SER A 546 12.12 11.25 -43.89
C SER A 546 12.33 12.52 -44.70
N ASP A 547 13.55 13.05 -44.68
CA ASP A 547 14.09 13.79 -45.83
C ASP A 547 15.61 13.57 -45.95
N HIS A 548 16.07 13.23 -47.16
CA HIS A 548 17.48 12.93 -47.43
C HIS A 548 18.27 14.20 -47.74
N THR A 549 19.20 14.62 -46.86
CA THR A 549 20.39 15.37 -47.29
C THR A 549 21.63 14.98 -46.46
N HIS A 550 22.77 14.82 -47.13
CA HIS A 550 24.07 14.53 -46.53
C HIS A 550 24.58 15.71 -45.68
N ARG A 551 25.10 15.45 -44.47
CA ARG A 551 26.18 16.24 -43.83
C ARG A 551 26.84 15.47 -42.67
N ASP A 552 28.14 15.71 -42.50
CA ASP A 552 29.03 14.95 -41.59
C ASP A 552 28.75 15.15 -40.08
N PRO A 553 29.02 14.13 -39.24
CA PRO A 553 28.95 14.25 -37.79
C PRO A 553 30.30 14.64 -37.16
N SER A 554 30.47 15.90 -36.78
CA SER A 554 31.58 16.31 -35.89
C SER A 554 31.19 17.46 -34.94
N SER A 555 30.61 17.10 -33.79
CA SER A 555 30.75 17.82 -32.51
C SER A 555 29.78 17.26 -31.46
N TYR A 556 30.30 16.44 -30.55
CA TYR A 556 29.69 16.25 -29.23
C TYR A 556 30.72 16.59 -28.16
N ALA A 557 30.34 17.52 -27.28
CA ALA A 557 31.22 18.00 -26.21
C ALA A 557 31.48 16.88 -25.21
N ARG A 558 32.75 16.52 -25.06
CA ARG A 558 33.24 15.58 -24.06
C ARG A 558 33.24 16.29 -22.70
N VAL A 559 32.35 15.92 -21.80
CA VAL A 559 32.41 16.41 -20.40
C VAL A 559 33.56 15.67 -19.71
N GLU A 560 34.62 16.42 -19.39
CA GLU A 560 35.82 15.88 -18.76
C GLU A 560 35.56 15.49 -17.30
N ALA A 561 36.04 14.31 -16.91
CA ALA A 561 36.13 13.92 -15.51
C ALA A 561 37.39 14.56 -14.89
N SER A 562 37.24 15.22 -13.73
CA SER A 562 38.39 15.64 -12.92
C SER A 562 38.98 14.46 -12.13
N PRO A 563 40.30 14.46 -11.85
CA PRO A 563 41.06 13.22 -11.65
C PRO A 563 41.13 12.70 -10.21
N GLU A 564 41.37 11.39 -10.09
CA GLU A 564 41.81 10.76 -8.85
C GLU A 564 43.28 11.13 -8.50
N PRO A 565 43.65 11.21 -7.21
CA PRO A 565 45.03 11.50 -6.81
C PRO A 565 45.94 10.27 -6.97
N GLN A 566 46.96 10.38 -7.83
CA GLN A 566 47.98 9.35 -7.99
C GLN A 566 48.95 9.32 -6.80
N SER A 567 49.26 8.12 -6.32
CA SER A 567 50.31 7.88 -5.34
C SER A 567 51.70 7.96 -5.99
N LEU A 568 52.60 8.71 -5.36
CA LEU A 568 54.00 8.83 -5.79
C LEU A 568 54.78 7.56 -5.43
N SER A 569 55.24 6.83 -6.44
CA SER A 569 56.25 5.78 -6.31
C SER A 569 57.65 6.39 -6.48
N LEU A 570 58.46 6.37 -5.42
CA LEU A 570 59.89 6.64 -5.50
C LEU A 570 60.65 5.33 -5.67
N THR A 571 61.54 5.28 -6.67
CA THR A 571 62.47 4.18 -6.92
C THR A 571 63.74 4.34 -6.08
N SER A 572 64.31 3.22 -5.65
CA SER A 572 65.70 3.15 -5.20
C SER A 572 66.31 1.79 -5.50
N ASP A 573 67.29 1.76 -6.40
CA ASP A 573 68.21 0.63 -6.56
C ASP A 573 69.10 0.48 -5.31
N GLY A 574 69.55 -0.75 -5.03
CA GLY A 574 70.52 -1.05 -3.98
C GLY A 574 70.56 -2.54 -3.65
N GLY A 575 71.54 -3.26 -4.18
CA GLY A 575 71.65 -4.72 -4.01
C GLY A 575 72.83 -5.18 -3.16
N SER A 576 72.75 -6.40 -2.62
CA SER A 576 73.84 -7.40 -2.42
C SER A 576 73.56 -8.36 -1.24
N ARG A 577 73.66 -9.68 -1.54
CA ARG A 577 74.27 -10.77 -0.72
C ARG A 577 73.65 -11.08 0.67
N ASP A 578 73.33 -12.31 1.07
CA ASP A 578 74.06 -13.60 1.07
C ASP A 578 73.06 -14.80 0.98
N GLN A 579 73.30 -15.83 0.14
CA GLN A 579 73.84 -17.17 0.45
C GLN A 579 73.14 -18.03 1.55
N GLU A 580 72.36 -19.03 1.08
CA GLU A 580 72.29 -20.48 1.45
C GLU A 580 72.38 -21.00 2.92
N PRO A 581 72.03 -22.29 3.22
CA PRO A 581 71.34 -23.33 2.43
C PRO A 581 70.12 -23.98 3.16
N PRO A 582 69.37 -24.93 2.53
CA PRO A 582 68.21 -25.58 3.14
C PRO A 582 68.52 -26.88 3.92
N GLY A 583 67.63 -27.29 4.84
CA GLY A 583 67.77 -28.55 5.57
C GLY A 583 66.50 -29.08 6.26
N ARG A 584 65.91 -30.14 5.67
CA ARG A 584 65.10 -31.22 6.29
C ARG A 584 63.94 -30.86 7.25
N HIS A 585 62.71 -31.18 6.83
CA HIS A 585 62.15 -32.49 7.19
C HIS A 585 61.07 -32.97 6.20
#